data_AF-A0A0Q7F255-F1
#
_entry.id   AF-A0A0Q7F255-F1
#
_cell.length_a   1.000
_cell.length_b   1.000
_cell.length_c   1.000
_cell.angle_alpha   90.00
_cell.angle_beta   90.00
_cell.angle_gamma   90.00
#
_symmetry.space_group_name_H-M   'P 1'
#
loop_
_entity.id
_entity.type
_entity.pdbx_description
1 polymer ?
#
loop_
_entity_poly.entity_id
_entity_poly.type
_entity_poly.pdbx_seq_one_letter_code
_entity_poly.pdbx_strand_id
1 'polypeptide(L)'
;MNKRRRAAALPLLGLLELLGLPGLLALGGCDEQPAARRRAERLAAPQAELLVAVAWPLNSSKAAMVDGVRLAQEEINAAGGVLGGRKIRLLVKDDASSLSTGRQVAQEIADNLDVAAVIGHLNTYVAAPASQIYERAGLLMITPGASGQKVTEQGGRLVFRSLPNNRDQARQIGDYALAQGYKRVAIYYIKNDYGNDLANCFEQRAHELGIVVADRRSYSMEANEHRTLMADWSTLLKTDAIFLIGSMPDSPVIIREARAAGLRVPVFGGAGLDSQELIARGGRDIEGTVIFSLFSADDPSPQARAFAARYRQRYGSLPDSSAAQGYDALQLLAHAVRQANSAVPEQMAAALRATRGWQGATGSHVYNDKGDPVAKRLAKVVVRNGRFEYFDAAPPAGPAWSALP
;
A
#
# COMPACT_ATOMS: atom_id res chain seq x y z
N MET A 1 -33.25 -26.92 74.20
CA MET A 1 -33.28 -27.47 75.58
C MET A 1 -32.02 -28.31 75.86
N ASN A 2 -31.70 -28.54 77.14
CA ASN A 2 -30.46 -29.18 77.61
C ASN A 2 -30.24 -30.65 77.21
N LYS A 3 -28.98 -31.03 76.94
CA LYS A 3 -28.16 -32.11 77.57
C LYS A 3 -26.95 -32.42 76.65
N ARG A 4 -25.69 -32.06 76.93
CA ARG A 4 -24.71 -32.46 77.97
C ARG A 4 -24.14 -33.90 77.88
N ARG A 5 -22.84 -33.96 77.50
CA ARG A 5 -21.76 -34.89 77.93
C ARG A 5 -21.79 -36.38 77.50
N ARG A 6 -20.69 -36.81 76.87
CA ARG A 6 -19.64 -37.68 77.46
C ARG A 6 -18.30 -37.46 76.70
N ALA A 7 -17.18 -38.00 77.21
CA ALA A 7 -15.84 -37.70 76.71
C ALA A 7 -14.85 -38.88 76.86
N ALA A 8 -13.96 -39.02 75.87
CA ALA A 8 -12.72 -39.82 75.79
C ALA A 8 -12.06 -39.51 74.42
N ALA A 9 -10.76 -39.60 74.17
CA ALA A 9 -9.57 -39.54 75.03
C ALA A 9 -8.36 -39.09 74.16
N LEU A 10 -7.32 -38.51 74.78
CA LEU A 10 -6.03 -38.19 74.13
C LEU A 10 -5.17 -39.49 73.95
N PRO A 11 -4.04 -39.54 73.18
CA PRO A 11 -3.00 -38.47 73.11
C PRO A 11 -2.18 -38.28 71.80
N LEU A 12 -1.41 -37.16 71.77
CA LEU A 12 -0.07 -36.92 71.15
C LEU A 12 0.15 -37.26 69.64
N LEU A 13 1.03 -36.61 68.85
CA LEU A 13 2.14 -35.64 69.03
C LEU A 13 2.24 -34.78 67.74
N GLY A 14 2.73 -33.52 67.79
CA GLY A 14 2.98 -32.75 66.55
C GLY A 14 3.27 -31.25 66.72
N LEU A 15 4.55 -30.87 66.77
CA LEU A 15 5.11 -29.50 66.72
C LEU A 15 5.91 -29.39 65.39
N LEU A 16 6.16 -28.25 64.73
CA LEU A 16 5.94 -26.80 64.89
C LEU A 16 5.90 -26.21 63.42
N GLU A 17 5.70 -24.95 63.01
CA GLU A 17 5.57 -23.57 63.54
C GLU A 17 4.46 -22.80 62.75
N LEU A 18 4.34 -21.48 62.94
CA LEU A 18 3.96 -20.56 61.86
C LEU A 18 5.20 -19.76 61.41
N LEU A 19 5.47 -19.72 60.09
CA LEU A 19 6.26 -18.65 59.46
C LEU A 19 5.55 -18.18 58.18
N GLY A 20 5.31 -16.87 58.09
CA GLY A 20 4.59 -16.28 56.97
C GLY A 20 5.51 -16.00 55.77
N LEU A 21 5.11 -16.46 54.59
CA LEU A 21 5.71 -16.07 53.32
C LEU A 21 4.91 -14.89 52.73
N PRO A 22 5.56 -13.76 52.37
CA PRO A 22 4.88 -12.67 51.67
C PRO A 22 4.32 -13.16 50.33
N GLY A 23 3.11 -12.74 49.99
CA GLY A 23 2.54 -13.04 48.68
C GLY A 23 3.38 -12.39 47.58
N LEU A 24 4.05 -13.21 46.75
CA LEU A 24 4.57 -12.76 45.48
C LEU A 24 3.39 -12.37 44.59
N LEU A 25 3.04 -11.09 44.61
CA LEU A 25 2.33 -10.43 43.52
C LEU A 25 3.21 -10.56 42.27
N ALA A 26 2.98 -11.62 41.50
CA ALA A 26 3.47 -11.77 40.15
C ALA A 26 2.81 -10.68 39.30
N LEU A 27 3.42 -9.49 39.32
CA LEU A 27 3.09 -8.40 38.41
C LEU A 27 3.21 -8.96 36.99
N GLY A 28 2.07 -9.10 36.32
CA GLY A 28 2.01 -9.70 34.99
C GLY A 28 2.87 -8.89 34.02
N GLY A 29 4.03 -9.42 33.68
CA GLY A 29 4.85 -8.88 32.61
C GLY A 29 4.00 -8.86 31.34
N CYS A 30 3.99 -7.74 30.63
CA CYS A 30 3.27 -7.64 29.37
C CYS A 30 3.76 -8.75 28.42
N ASP A 31 2.83 -9.56 27.93
CA ASP A 31 3.11 -10.81 27.23
C ASP A 31 3.62 -10.53 25.80
N GLU A 32 4.87 -10.10 25.70
CA GLU A 32 5.58 -9.93 24.42
C GLU A 32 5.62 -11.26 23.68
N GLN A 33 4.86 -11.31 22.59
CA GLN A 33 4.56 -12.54 21.87
C GLN A 33 5.85 -13.33 21.55
N PRO A 34 5.97 -14.61 21.99
CA PRO A 34 7.22 -15.36 21.89
C PRO A 34 7.84 -15.47 20.49
N ALA A 35 7.04 -15.31 19.43
CA ALA A 35 7.55 -15.23 18.06
C ALA A 35 8.34 -13.93 17.80
N ALA A 36 7.77 -12.77 18.17
CA ALA A 36 8.38 -11.46 18.00
C ALA A 36 9.70 -11.33 18.77
N ARG A 37 9.72 -11.80 20.03
CA ARG A 37 10.93 -11.82 20.86
C ARG A 37 12.03 -12.70 20.27
N ARG A 38 11.72 -13.96 19.90
CA ARG A 38 12.70 -14.86 19.26
C ARG A 38 13.25 -14.28 17.94
N ARG A 39 12.40 -13.60 17.17
CA ARG A 39 12.81 -12.90 15.94
C ARG A 39 13.76 -11.75 16.22
N ALA A 40 13.48 -10.92 17.23
CA ALA A 40 14.37 -9.84 17.66
C ALA A 40 15.74 -10.38 18.14
N GLU A 41 15.75 -11.39 18.99
CA GLU A 41 16.98 -12.08 19.47
C GLU A 41 17.78 -12.68 18.29
N ARG A 42 17.09 -13.32 17.33
CA ARG A 42 17.71 -13.92 16.13
C ARG A 42 18.30 -12.89 15.16
N LEU A 43 17.66 -11.73 14.99
CA LEU A 43 18.08 -10.68 14.05
C LEU A 43 19.12 -9.71 14.64
N ALA A 44 19.20 -9.60 15.96
CA ALA A 44 20.24 -8.86 16.67
C ALA A 44 21.61 -9.56 16.62
N ALA A 45 21.62 -10.90 16.50
CA ALA A 45 22.83 -11.66 16.26
C ALA A 45 23.46 -11.34 14.88
N PRO A 46 24.80 -11.36 14.73
CA PRO A 46 25.45 -11.22 13.43
C PRO A 46 25.00 -12.32 12.46
N GLN A 47 24.55 -11.92 11.27
CA GLN A 47 24.19 -12.82 10.17
C GLN A 47 24.85 -12.32 8.86
N ALA A 48 25.20 -13.24 7.95
CA ALA A 48 25.84 -12.91 6.69
C ALA A 48 24.94 -12.13 5.71
N GLU A 49 23.63 -12.40 5.73
CA GLU A 49 22.63 -11.79 4.85
C GLU A 49 21.49 -11.16 5.65
N LEU A 50 20.90 -10.09 5.13
CA LEU A 50 19.63 -9.52 5.60
C LEU A 50 18.53 -10.05 4.69
N LEU A 51 17.73 -11.00 5.19
CA LEU A 51 16.64 -11.60 4.43
C LEU A 51 15.42 -10.67 4.45
N VAL A 52 14.98 -10.22 3.28
CA VAL A 52 13.78 -9.41 3.09
C VAL A 52 12.79 -10.20 2.24
N ALA A 53 11.60 -10.43 2.76
CA ALA A 53 10.54 -11.10 2.00
C ALA A 53 9.88 -10.11 1.03
N VAL A 54 9.46 -10.59 -0.14
CA VAL A 54 8.77 -9.81 -1.17
C VAL A 54 7.51 -10.56 -1.55
N ALA A 55 6.36 -10.13 -1.04
CA ALA A 55 5.07 -10.81 -1.21
C ALA A 55 4.18 -9.98 -2.16
N TRP A 56 3.95 -10.49 -3.36
CA TRP A 56 3.33 -9.72 -4.44
C TRP A 56 2.68 -10.63 -5.48
N PRO A 57 1.59 -10.22 -6.17
CA PRO A 57 1.03 -10.99 -7.27
C PRO A 57 1.95 -10.93 -8.50
N LEU A 58 2.73 -11.98 -8.71
CA LEU A 58 3.81 -12.00 -9.72
C LEU A 58 3.27 -12.01 -11.15
N ASN A 59 2.04 -12.47 -11.34
CA ASN A 59 1.35 -12.55 -12.63
C ASN A 59 0.42 -11.35 -12.88
N SER A 60 0.61 -10.23 -12.18
CA SER A 60 -0.21 -9.01 -12.32
C SER A 60 0.39 -7.97 -13.28
N SER A 61 -0.45 -7.04 -13.76
CA SER A 61 -0.02 -5.86 -14.55
C SER A 61 0.83 -4.84 -13.77
N LYS A 62 1.19 -5.14 -12.51
CA LYS A 62 2.12 -4.39 -11.66
C LYS A 62 3.31 -5.25 -11.17
N ALA A 63 3.63 -6.36 -11.85
CA ALA A 63 4.73 -7.25 -11.49
C ALA A 63 6.12 -6.57 -11.45
N ALA A 64 6.32 -5.52 -12.25
CA ALA A 64 7.56 -4.73 -12.32
C ALA A 64 8.02 -4.12 -10.98
N MET A 65 7.15 -4.08 -9.95
CA MET A 65 7.53 -3.80 -8.56
C MET A 65 8.72 -4.65 -8.11
N VAL A 66 8.71 -5.95 -8.43
CA VAL A 66 9.79 -6.88 -8.03
C VAL A 66 11.11 -6.55 -8.71
N ASP A 67 11.08 -6.02 -9.93
CA ASP A 67 12.28 -5.55 -10.64
C ASP A 67 12.80 -4.22 -10.09
N GLY A 68 11.92 -3.35 -9.61
CA GLY A 68 12.30 -2.22 -8.76
C GLY A 68 13.05 -2.65 -7.49
N VAL A 69 12.51 -3.63 -6.76
CA VAL A 69 13.15 -4.20 -5.55
C VAL A 69 14.49 -4.87 -5.89
N ARG A 70 14.60 -5.59 -7.01
CA ARG A 70 15.86 -6.19 -7.49
C ARG A 70 16.92 -5.15 -7.82
N LEU A 71 16.58 -4.09 -8.56
CA LEU A 71 17.52 -3.00 -8.86
C LEU A 71 18.04 -2.34 -7.58
N ALA A 72 17.15 -2.06 -6.62
CA ALA A 72 17.56 -1.57 -5.31
C ALA A 72 18.48 -2.58 -4.57
N GLN A 73 18.19 -3.88 -4.62
CA GLN A 73 19.03 -4.92 -4.01
C GLN A 73 20.42 -4.96 -4.64
N GLU A 74 20.51 -4.91 -5.97
CA GLU A 74 21.76 -4.87 -6.72
C GLU A 74 22.59 -3.64 -6.34
N GLU A 75 22.00 -2.44 -6.35
CA GLU A 75 22.64 -1.19 -5.97
C GLU A 75 23.12 -1.18 -4.50
N ILE A 76 22.27 -1.60 -3.56
CA ILE A 76 22.61 -1.66 -2.14
C ILE A 76 23.76 -2.63 -1.90
N ASN A 77 23.75 -3.80 -2.55
CA ASN A 77 24.79 -4.82 -2.38
C ASN A 77 26.12 -4.44 -3.03
N ALA A 78 26.09 -3.74 -4.17
CA ALA A 78 27.26 -3.17 -4.81
C ALA A 78 27.88 -2.05 -3.94
N ALA A 79 27.06 -1.20 -3.32
CA ALA A 79 27.45 -0.16 -2.37
C ALA A 79 27.86 -0.71 -0.97
N GLY A 80 28.45 -1.90 -0.91
CA GLY A 80 28.90 -2.55 0.32
C GLY A 80 27.81 -3.31 1.08
N GLY A 81 26.54 -2.89 1.04
CA GLY A 81 25.41 -3.51 1.72
C GLY A 81 24.84 -2.65 2.86
N VAL A 82 24.55 -3.29 3.98
CA VAL A 82 24.11 -2.67 5.25
C VAL A 82 24.91 -3.26 6.43
N LEU A 83 24.79 -2.68 7.64
CA LEU A 83 25.31 -3.25 8.90
C LEU A 83 26.74 -3.84 8.80
N GLY A 84 27.70 -3.04 8.34
CA GLY A 84 29.11 -3.45 8.23
C GLY A 84 29.47 -4.38 7.06
N GLY A 85 28.55 -4.66 6.13
CA GLY A 85 28.81 -5.44 4.91
C GLY A 85 27.77 -6.53 4.59
N ARG A 86 26.83 -6.76 5.51
CA ARG A 86 25.69 -7.69 5.37
C ARG A 86 24.91 -7.38 4.08
N LYS A 87 24.80 -8.37 3.19
CA LYS A 87 24.11 -8.22 1.89
C LYS A 87 22.62 -8.44 2.04
N ILE A 88 21.79 -7.72 1.28
CA ILE A 88 20.36 -7.97 1.20
C ILE A 88 20.10 -9.18 0.29
N ARG A 89 19.28 -10.12 0.77
CA ARG A 89 18.76 -11.25 0.03
C ARG A 89 17.23 -11.20 0.00
N LEU A 90 16.63 -11.47 -1.16
CA LEU A 90 15.18 -11.45 -1.33
C LEU A 90 14.58 -12.86 -1.23
N LEU A 91 13.49 -12.98 -0.48
CA LEU A 91 12.59 -14.15 -0.49
C LEU A 91 11.30 -13.75 -1.22
N VAL A 92 11.26 -13.96 -2.53
CA VAL A 92 10.10 -13.59 -3.37
C VAL A 92 9.01 -14.67 -3.28
N LYS A 93 7.75 -14.26 -3.10
CA LYS A 93 6.56 -15.10 -2.96
C LYS A 93 5.38 -14.53 -3.76
N ASP A 94 4.69 -15.39 -4.50
CA ASP A 94 3.46 -15.02 -5.21
C ASP A 94 2.26 -15.11 -4.27
N ASP A 95 1.55 -14.00 -4.05
CA ASP A 95 0.27 -14.00 -3.33
C ASP A 95 -0.94 -14.30 -4.23
N ALA A 96 -0.72 -14.41 -5.55
CA ALA A 96 -1.70 -14.70 -6.58
C ALA A 96 -2.94 -13.76 -6.57
N SER A 97 -2.84 -12.56 -5.98
CA SER A 97 -3.96 -11.66 -5.67
C SER A 97 -5.08 -12.32 -4.85
N SER A 98 -4.77 -13.39 -4.10
CA SER A 98 -5.75 -14.21 -3.39
C SER A 98 -5.66 -14.03 -1.88
N LEU A 99 -6.83 -13.96 -1.22
CA LEU A 99 -6.92 -13.90 0.23
C LEU A 99 -6.44 -15.20 0.90
N SER A 100 -6.61 -16.37 0.28
CA SER A 100 -6.13 -17.65 0.82
C SER A 100 -4.61 -17.77 0.65
N THR A 101 -4.12 -17.64 -0.58
CA THR A 101 -2.69 -17.73 -0.92
C THR A 101 -1.88 -16.66 -0.19
N GLY A 102 -2.36 -15.41 -0.16
CA GLY A 102 -1.69 -14.32 0.56
C GLY A 102 -1.61 -14.55 2.07
N ARG A 103 -2.63 -15.14 2.71
CA ARG A 103 -2.55 -15.55 4.13
C ARG A 103 -1.57 -16.70 4.35
N GLN A 104 -1.49 -17.67 3.45
CA GLN A 104 -0.52 -18.77 3.51
C GLN A 104 0.92 -18.24 3.37
N VAL A 105 1.16 -17.37 2.39
CA VAL A 105 2.45 -16.69 2.18
C VAL A 105 2.83 -15.86 3.41
N ALA A 106 1.88 -15.11 3.97
CA ALA A 106 2.14 -14.32 5.18
C ALA A 106 2.50 -15.18 6.39
N GLN A 107 1.85 -16.34 6.55
CA GLN A 107 2.18 -17.29 7.61
C GLN A 107 3.57 -17.91 7.41
N GLU A 108 3.91 -18.37 6.20
CA GLU A 108 5.24 -18.94 5.90
C GLU A 108 6.38 -17.94 6.16
N ILE A 109 6.18 -16.68 5.81
CA ILE A 109 7.11 -15.57 6.09
C ILE A 109 7.18 -15.28 7.60
N ALA A 110 6.05 -15.33 8.31
CA ALA A 110 5.96 -15.12 9.75
C ALA A 110 6.58 -16.24 10.60
N ASP A 111 6.60 -17.48 10.12
CA ASP A 111 7.24 -18.61 10.79
C ASP A 111 8.76 -18.65 10.53
N ASN A 112 9.23 -18.11 9.40
CA ASN A 112 10.65 -17.98 9.11
C ASN A 112 11.30 -16.84 9.93
N LEU A 113 11.95 -17.18 11.04
CA LEU A 113 12.59 -16.23 11.97
C LEU A 113 13.79 -15.46 11.41
N ASP A 114 14.33 -15.83 10.24
CA ASP A 114 15.45 -15.11 9.60
C ASP A 114 15.02 -13.90 8.76
N VAL A 115 13.73 -13.80 8.42
CA VAL A 115 13.18 -12.61 7.71
C VAL A 115 13.22 -11.38 8.63
N ALA A 116 13.83 -10.29 8.17
CA ALA A 116 13.86 -9.03 8.90
C ALA A 116 12.65 -8.14 8.60
N ALA A 117 12.20 -8.10 7.34
CA ALA A 117 11.07 -7.29 6.91
C ALA A 117 10.40 -7.86 5.65
N VAL A 118 9.22 -7.33 5.33
CA VAL A 118 8.39 -7.69 4.18
C VAL A 118 8.12 -6.46 3.31
N ILE A 119 8.31 -6.59 2.01
CA ILE A 119 7.83 -5.63 1.00
C ILE A 119 6.62 -6.25 0.30
N GLY A 120 5.47 -5.59 0.41
CA GLY A 120 4.18 -6.13 -0.06
C GLY A 120 3.03 -5.74 0.88
N HIS A 121 1.78 -6.12 0.62
CA HIS A 121 1.24 -6.73 -0.60
C HIS A 121 0.68 -5.64 -1.53
N LEU A 122 0.26 -6.00 -2.76
CA LEU A 122 -0.41 -5.07 -3.68
C LEU A 122 -1.83 -4.74 -3.22
N ASN A 123 -2.64 -5.78 -3.02
CA ASN A 123 -4.09 -5.65 -2.86
C ASN A 123 -4.46 -5.35 -1.40
N THR A 124 -5.26 -4.30 -1.14
CA THR A 124 -5.73 -3.94 0.21
C THR A 124 -6.37 -5.12 0.97
N TYR A 125 -7.18 -5.94 0.29
CA TYR A 125 -7.84 -7.10 0.89
C TYR A 125 -6.89 -8.27 1.21
N VAL A 126 -5.66 -8.27 0.68
CA VAL A 126 -4.58 -9.21 1.06
C VAL A 126 -3.66 -8.56 2.10
N ALA A 127 -3.28 -7.30 1.89
CA ALA A 127 -2.36 -6.56 2.73
C ALA A 127 -2.85 -6.37 4.17
N ALA A 128 -4.12 -6.04 4.38
CA ALA A 128 -4.65 -5.83 5.74
C ALA A 128 -4.68 -7.12 6.60
N PRO A 129 -5.20 -8.28 6.14
CA PRO A 129 -5.11 -9.51 6.93
C PRO A 129 -3.66 -10.05 7.05
N ALA A 130 -2.80 -9.81 6.06
CA ALA A 130 -1.38 -10.16 6.14
C ALA A 130 -0.60 -9.29 7.14
N SER A 131 -0.87 -7.98 7.20
CA SER A 131 -0.18 -7.06 8.11
C SER A 131 -0.37 -7.45 9.57
N GLN A 132 -1.56 -7.92 9.95
CA GLN A 132 -1.79 -8.48 11.29
C GLN A 132 -0.97 -9.74 11.60
N ILE A 133 -0.69 -10.58 10.60
CA ILE A 133 0.13 -11.78 10.77
C ILE A 133 1.59 -11.37 10.99
N TYR A 134 2.08 -10.41 10.22
CA TYR A 134 3.43 -9.85 10.39
C TYR A 134 3.60 -9.12 11.72
N GLU A 135 2.67 -8.24 12.09
CA GLU A 135 2.66 -7.53 13.39
C GLU A 135 2.76 -8.53 14.56
N ARG A 136 1.93 -9.58 14.58
CA ARG A 136 1.97 -10.64 15.61
C ARG A 136 3.21 -11.55 15.57
N ALA A 137 3.96 -11.53 14.46
CA ALA A 137 5.23 -12.23 14.31
C ALA A 137 6.44 -11.34 14.61
N GLY A 138 6.21 -10.07 14.98
CA GLY A 138 7.25 -9.07 15.16
C GLY A 138 7.96 -8.68 13.87
N LEU A 139 7.29 -8.75 12.71
CA LEU A 139 7.84 -8.41 11.39
C LEU A 139 7.46 -7.00 10.94
N LEU A 140 8.44 -6.26 10.42
CA LEU A 140 8.22 -5.00 9.73
C LEU A 140 7.67 -5.23 8.32
N MET A 141 6.63 -4.50 7.95
CA MET A 141 5.99 -4.54 6.63
C MET A 141 5.97 -3.15 6.01
N ILE A 142 6.44 -3.02 4.76
CA ILE A 142 6.22 -1.82 3.92
C ILE A 142 5.38 -2.24 2.71
N THR A 143 4.17 -1.70 2.56
CA THR A 143 3.40 -1.89 1.33
C THR A 143 3.71 -0.82 0.27
N PRO A 144 4.09 -1.22 -0.96
CA PRO A 144 4.21 -0.34 -2.12
C PRO A 144 2.94 -0.26 -2.99
N GLY A 145 1.82 -0.88 -2.59
CA GLY A 145 0.60 -0.92 -3.42
C GLY A 145 -0.75 -0.76 -2.71
N ALA A 146 -0.87 -1.17 -1.44
CA ALA A 146 -2.15 -1.19 -0.74
C ALA A 146 -2.47 0.16 -0.10
N SER A 147 -3.24 1.01 -0.78
CA SER A 147 -3.63 2.35 -0.31
C SER A 147 -4.87 2.39 0.59
N GLY A 148 -5.65 1.31 0.70
CA GLY A 148 -6.91 1.34 1.45
C GLY A 148 -6.72 1.49 2.96
N GLN A 149 -7.54 2.32 3.61
CA GLN A 149 -7.29 2.81 4.98
C GLN A 149 -7.11 1.67 6.00
N LYS A 150 -7.87 0.57 5.86
CA LYS A 150 -7.81 -0.67 6.67
C LYS A 150 -6.40 -1.19 7.01
N VAL A 151 -5.39 -0.99 6.15
CA VAL A 151 -4.02 -1.51 6.36
C VAL A 151 -3.33 -0.87 7.60
N THR A 152 -3.61 0.39 7.90
CA THR A 152 -3.03 1.12 9.06
C THR A 152 -4.06 1.55 10.10
N GLU A 153 -5.36 1.54 9.76
CA GLU A 153 -6.44 1.85 10.72
C GLU A 153 -6.62 0.80 11.82
N GLN A 154 -6.22 -0.46 11.58
CA GLN A 154 -6.31 -1.55 12.56
C GLN A 154 -5.30 -1.42 13.71
N GLY A 155 -4.41 -0.42 13.66
CA GLY A 155 -3.24 -0.32 14.52
C GLY A 155 -2.09 -1.19 14.00
N GLY A 156 -0.87 -0.77 14.33
CA GLY A 156 0.34 -1.50 13.96
C GLY A 156 1.58 -0.69 14.33
N ARG A 157 2.50 -1.31 15.05
CA ARG A 157 3.82 -0.78 15.36
C ARG A 157 4.76 -0.97 14.17
N LEU A 158 4.58 -2.04 13.41
CA LEU A 158 5.53 -2.52 12.41
C LEU A 158 5.02 -2.39 10.96
N VAL A 159 3.80 -1.89 10.76
CA VAL A 159 3.14 -1.72 9.45
C VAL A 159 3.34 -0.30 8.91
N PHE A 160 3.81 -0.19 7.66
CA PHE A 160 4.09 1.06 6.96
C PHE A 160 3.66 1.01 5.48
N ARG A 161 3.56 2.18 4.84
CA ARG A 161 3.34 2.31 3.38
C ARG A 161 4.37 3.22 2.71
N SER A 162 4.77 2.98 1.46
CA SER A 162 5.54 3.95 0.65
C SER A 162 4.65 4.87 -0.20
N LEU A 163 3.37 4.54 -0.37
CA LEU A 163 2.36 5.32 -1.10
C LEU A 163 1.33 5.99 -0.17
N PRO A 164 0.67 7.10 -0.59
CA PRO A 164 -0.37 7.75 0.20
C PRO A 164 -1.59 6.83 0.39
N ASN A 165 -2.22 6.89 1.55
CA ASN A 165 -3.51 6.23 1.79
C ASN A 165 -4.63 6.86 0.93
N ASN A 166 -5.75 6.15 0.77
CA ASN A 166 -6.88 6.59 -0.05
C ASN A 166 -7.49 7.94 0.36
N ARG A 167 -7.38 8.37 1.63
CA ARG A 167 -7.87 9.69 2.09
C ARG A 167 -6.96 10.82 1.60
N ASP A 168 -5.64 10.63 1.71
CA ASP A 168 -4.64 11.55 1.15
C ASP A 168 -4.64 11.59 -0.38
N GLN A 169 -5.02 10.49 -1.05
CA GLN A 169 -5.27 10.48 -2.49
C GLN A 169 -6.57 11.21 -2.85
N ALA A 170 -7.67 10.88 -2.20
CA ALA A 170 -8.97 11.52 -2.43
C ALA A 170 -8.95 13.04 -2.23
N ARG A 171 -8.18 13.54 -1.24
CA ARG A 171 -7.93 14.98 -1.08
C ARG A 171 -7.36 15.57 -2.38
N GLN A 172 -6.21 15.07 -2.84
CA GLN A 172 -5.52 15.57 -4.03
C GLN A 172 -6.37 15.44 -5.32
N ILE A 173 -7.16 14.37 -5.43
CA ILE A 173 -8.05 14.11 -6.57
C ILE A 173 -9.27 15.06 -6.54
N GLY A 174 -9.87 15.29 -5.38
CA GLY A 174 -10.98 16.24 -5.19
C GLY A 174 -10.56 17.70 -5.38
N ASP A 175 -9.39 18.07 -4.85
CA ASP A 175 -8.82 19.41 -5.00
C ASP A 175 -8.57 19.73 -6.48
N TYR A 176 -8.10 18.75 -7.26
CA TYR A 176 -8.01 18.85 -8.72
C TYR A 176 -9.38 18.96 -9.39
N ALA A 177 -10.38 18.16 -9.00
CA ALA A 177 -11.71 18.20 -9.59
C ALA A 177 -12.36 19.58 -9.41
N LEU A 178 -12.21 20.20 -8.21
CA LEU A 178 -12.62 21.59 -7.97
C LEU A 178 -11.82 22.57 -8.83
N ALA A 179 -10.50 22.39 -8.96
CA ALA A 179 -9.64 23.24 -9.80
C ALA A 179 -9.95 23.11 -11.31
N GLN A 180 -10.59 22.03 -11.76
CA GLN A 180 -11.14 21.89 -13.11
C GLN A 180 -12.57 22.46 -13.27
N GLY A 181 -13.16 22.96 -12.18
CA GLY A 181 -14.53 23.47 -12.17
C GLY A 181 -15.59 22.37 -12.32
N TYR A 182 -15.26 21.10 -12.07
CA TYR A 182 -16.24 20.01 -12.06
C TYR A 182 -17.18 20.20 -10.86
N LYS A 183 -18.48 20.37 -11.12
CA LYS A 183 -19.52 20.56 -10.11
C LYS A 183 -20.34 19.28 -9.90
N ARG A 184 -20.33 18.39 -10.89
CA ARG A 184 -21.06 17.11 -10.90
C ARG A 184 -20.11 16.01 -11.40
N VAL A 185 -19.88 14.99 -10.58
CA VAL A 185 -18.96 13.88 -10.91
C VAL A 185 -19.67 12.54 -10.72
N ALA A 186 -19.58 11.66 -11.72
CA ALA A 186 -20.03 10.27 -11.61
C ALA A 186 -18.87 9.39 -11.14
N ILE A 187 -19.09 8.53 -10.15
CA ILE A 187 -18.05 7.63 -9.60
C ILE A 187 -18.31 6.21 -10.10
N TYR A 188 -17.36 5.64 -10.85
CA TYR A 188 -17.37 4.22 -11.20
C TYR A 188 -16.16 3.51 -10.61
N TYR A 189 -16.36 2.44 -9.84
CA TYR A 189 -15.29 1.84 -9.03
C TYR A 189 -15.31 0.32 -9.00
N ILE A 190 -14.13 -0.31 -8.91
CA ILE A 190 -14.04 -1.75 -8.70
C ILE A 190 -14.55 -2.14 -7.30
N LYS A 191 -15.41 -3.17 -7.23
CA LYS A 191 -16.08 -3.66 -6.02
C LYS A 191 -15.15 -4.48 -5.13
N ASN A 192 -14.06 -3.88 -4.66
CA ASN A 192 -13.10 -4.46 -3.71
C ASN A 192 -12.70 -3.43 -2.63
N ASP A 193 -11.86 -3.84 -1.67
CA ASP A 193 -11.45 -2.97 -0.55
C ASP A 193 -10.66 -1.72 -0.96
N TYR A 194 -10.03 -1.68 -2.13
CA TYR A 194 -9.39 -0.48 -2.66
C TYR A 194 -10.44 0.48 -3.25
N GLY A 195 -11.30 -0.03 -4.14
CA GLY A 195 -12.26 0.80 -4.87
C GLY A 195 -13.39 1.34 -4.00
N ASN A 196 -13.94 0.53 -3.07
CA ASN A 196 -14.95 1.00 -2.12
C ASN A 196 -14.42 2.13 -1.23
N ASP A 197 -13.20 1.99 -0.71
CA ASP A 197 -12.59 2.92 0.23
C ASP A 197 -12.16 4.24 -0.45
N LEU A 198 -11.57 4.18 -1.65
CA LEU A 198 -11.26 5.40 -2.41
C LEU A 198 -12.54 6.11 -2.89
N ALA A 199 -13.60 5.38 -3.22
CA ALA A 199 -14.90 5.97 -3.55
C ALA A 199 -15.52 6.69 -2.34
N ASN A 200 -15.49 6.07 -1.14
CA ASN A 200 -15.93 6.69 0.10
C ASN A 200 -15.12 7.97 0.40
N CYS A 201 -13.79 7.90 0.30
CA CYS A 201 -12.92 9.05 0.58
C CYS A 201 -13.14 10.20 -0.42
N PHE A 202 -13.34 9.89 -1.70
CA PHE A 202 -13.62 10.91 -2.72
C PHE A 202 -15.03 11.50 -2.58
N GLU A 203 -16.04 10.69 -2.25
CA GLU A 203 -17.40 11.18 -1.98
C GLU A 203 -17.45 12.12 -0.77
N GLN A 204 -16.71 11.80 0.31
CA GLN A 204 -16.50 12.72 1.42
C GLN A 204 -15.80 14.02 0.95
N ARG A 205 -14.70 13.93 0.20
CA ARG A 205 -13.98 15.12 -0.26
C ARG A 205 -14.81 15.97 -1.23
N ALA A 206 -15.62 15.34 -2.08
CA ALA A 206 -16.54 16.02 -2.98
C ALA A 206 -17.56 16.84 -2.19
N HIS A 207 -18.16 16.26 -1.15
CA HIS A 207 -19.06 16.98 -0.22
C HIS A 207 -18.35 18.16 0.48
N GLU A 208 -17.13 17.97 1.00
CA GLU A 208 -16.31 19.04 1.60
C GLU A 208 -16.01 20.21 0.64
N LEU A 209 -15.98 19.95 -0.68
CA LEU A 209 -15.68 20.93 -1.72
C LEU A 209 -16.93 21.45 -2.47
N GLY A 210 -18.14 21.01 -2.09
CA GLY A 210 -19.39 21.37 -2.77
C GLY A 210 -19.58 20.73 -4.16
N ILE A 211 -18.81 19.68 -4.47
CA ILE A 211 -18.96 18.89 -5.70
C ILE A 211 -20.05 17.84 -5.48
N VAL A 212 -21.05 17.81 -6.35
CA VAL A 212 -22.14 16.83 -6.30
C VAL A 212 -21.68 15.51 -6.90
N VAL A 213 -21.74 14.43 -6.13
CA VAL A 213 -21.69 13.07 -6.69
C VAL A 213 -23.00 12.83 -7.45
N ALA A 214 -22.90 12.67 -8.77
CA ALA A 214 -24.06 12.62 -9.66
C ALA A 214 -24.72 11.24 -9.66
N ASP A 215 -23.91 10.18 -9.71
CA ASP A 215 -24.25 8.78 -9.44
C ASP A 215 -22.98 8.07 -8.96
N ARG A 216 -23.14 6.96 -8.22
CA ARG A 216 -22.04 6.16 -7.66
C ARG A 216 -22.32 4.68 -7.87
N ARG A 217 -21.50 4.00 -8.69
CA ARG A 217 -21.70 2.60 -9.09
C ARG A 217 -20.44 1.76 -8.95
N SER A 218 -20.63 0.50 -8.58
CA SER A 218 -19.56 -0.49 -8.49
C SER A 218 -19.58 -1.44 -9.69
N TYR A 219 -18.43 -1.98 -10.11
CA TYR A 219 -18.34 -3.13 -11.02
C TYR A 219 -17.50 -4.26 -10.42
N SER A 220 -17.74 -5.51 -10.83
CA SER A 220 -16.80 -6.63 -10.62
C SER A 220 -16.15 -7.02 -11.94
N MET A 221 -14.95 -7.59 -11.89
CA MET A 221 -14.19 -8.02 -13.08
C MET A 221 -14.85 -9.21 -13.81
N GLU A 222 -15.88 -9.80 -13.20
CA GLU A 222 -16.69 -10.90 -13.73
C GLU A 222 -17.96 -10.41 -14.46
N ALA A 223 -18.39 -9.16 -14.23
CA ALA A 223 -19.69 -8.64 -14.67
C ALA A 223 -19.52 -7.50 -15.69
N ASN A 224 -19.66 -7.84 -16.98
CA ASN A 224 -19.54 -6.90 -18.11
C ASN A 224 -20.80 -6.03 -18.32
N GLU A 225 -21.28 -5.39 -17.25
CA GLU A 225 -22.46 -4.51 -17.28
C GLU A 225 -22.11 -3.06 -17.70
N HIS A 226 -20.83 -2.80 -18.01
CA HIS A 226 -20.30 -1.47 -18.34
C HIS A 226 -21.12 -0.75 -19.42
N ARG A 227 -21.46 -1.45 -20.51
CA ARG A 227 -22.20 -0.86 -21.65
C ARG A 227 -23.56 -0.31 -21.24
N THR A 228 -24.33 -1.08 -20.47
CA THR A 228 -25.67 -0.68 -20.00
C THR A 228 -25.55 0.58 -19.15
N LEU A 229 -24.65 0.57 -18.17
CA LEU A 229 -24.45 1.73 -17.30
C LEU A 229 -23.98 2.98 -18.06
N MET A 230 -23.10 2.84 -19.05
CA MET A 230 -22.65 4.00 -19.84
C MET A 230 -23.77 4.58 -20.72
N ALA A 231 -24.72 3.76 -21.17
CA ALA A 231 -25.92 4.21 -21.89
C ALA A 231 -26.95 4.89 -20.97
N ASP A 232 -27.16 4.34 -19.76
CA ASP A 232 -27.98 4.99 -18.73
C ASP A 232 -27.36 6.35 -18.34
N TRP A 233 -26.04 6.41 -18.18
CA TRP A 233 -25.33 7.65 -17.86
C TRP A 233 -25.35 8.66 -19.01
N SER A 234 -25.27 8.25 -20.27
CA SER A 234 -25.30 9.20 -21.40
C SER A 234 -26.68 9.80 -21.66
N THR A 235 -27.75 9.12 -21.23
CA THR A 235 -29.14 9.53 -21.46
C THR A 235 -29.80 10.18 -20.24
N LEU A 236 -29.51 9.69 -19.03
CA LEU A 236 -30.17 10.12 -17.79
C LEU A 236 -29.28 11.00 -16.91
N LEU A 237 -27.95 10.83 -16.94
CA LEU A 237 -27.05 11.43 -15.96
C LEU A 237 -26.41 12.73 -16.44
N LYS A 238 -26.86 13.85 -15.86
CA LYS A 238 -26.10 15.11 -15.91
C LYS A 238 -24.85 14.98 -15.03
N THR A 239 -23.69 14.80 -15.65
CA THR A 239 -22.36 14.82 -15.00
C THR A 239 -21.39 15.64 -15.85
N ASP A 240 -20.41 16.29 -15.20
CA ASP A 240 -19.39 17.10 -15.87
C ASP A 240 -18.13 16.28 -16.16
N ALA A 241 -17.88 15.23 -15.37
CA ALA A 241 -16.75 14.31 -15.48
C ALA A 241 -17.07 12.93 -14.88
N ILE A 242 -16.20 11.94 -15.14
CA ILE A 242 -16.25 10.59 -14.55
C ILE A 242 -14.96 10.35 -13.75
N PHE A 243 -15.10 10.02 -12.46
CA PHE A 243 -14.02 9.47 -11.66
C PHE A 243 -14.04 7.94 -11.75
N LEU A 244 -13.07 7.38 -12.47
CA LEU A 244 -12.89 5.95 -12.65
C LEU A 244 -11.84 5.41 -11.67
N ILE A 245 -12.30 4.66 -10.66
CA ILE A 245 -11.45 3.92 -9.74
C ILE A 245 -11.31 2.49 -10.28
N GLY A 246 -10.57 2.39 -11.39
CA GLY A 246 -10.47 1.19 -12.18
C GLY A 246 -9.28 0.29 -11.86
N SER A 247 -9.25 -0.84 -12.57
CA SER A 247 -8.18 -1.84 -12.67
C SER A 247 -7.98 -2.23 -14.14
N MET A 248 -6.90 -2.96 -14.45
CA MET A 248 -6.81 -3.71 -15.70
C MET A 248 -7.46 -5.10 -15.53
N PRO A 249 -8.03 -5.71 -16.58
CA PRO A 249 -8.11 -5.22 -17.96
C PRO A 249 -9.31 -4.29 -18.24
N ASP A 250 -10.16 -4.02 -17.24
CA ASP A 250 -11.49 -3.43 -17.47
C ASP A 250 -11.47 -1.93 -17.82
N SER A 251 -10.55 -1.15 -17.24
CA SER A 251 -10.49 0.31 -17.43
C SER A 251 -10.51 0.78 -18.90
N PRO A 252 -9.68 0.25 -19.82
CA PRO A 252 -9.77 0.61 -21.24
C PRO A 252 -11.11 0.22 -21.87
N VAL A 253 -11.73 -0.88 -21.46
CA VAL A 253 -13.07 -1.29 -21.93
C VAL A 253 -14.12 -0.30 -21.45
N ILE A 254 -14.13 0.03 -20.15
CA ILE A 254 -15.04 1.00 -19.53
C ILE A 254 -14.99 2.34 -20.25
N ILE A 255 -13.78 2.87 -20.51
CA ILE A 255 -13.62 4.16 -21.19
C ILE A 255 -14.10 4.08 -22.65
N ARG A 256 -13.81 2.98 -23.37
CA ARG A 256 -14.31 2.76 -24.73
C ARG A 256 -15.84 2.68 -24.78
N GLU A 257 -16.48 1.91 -23.90
CA GLU A 257 -17.96 1.83 -23.86
C GLU A 257 -18.58 3.18 -23.46
N ALA A 258 -17.90 4.00 -22.64
CA ALA A 258 -18.32 5.38 -22.37
C ALA A 258 -18.28 6.25 -23.64
N ARG A 259 -17.20 6.17 -24.43
CA ARG A 259 -17.13 6.89 -25.72
C ARG A 259 -18.17 6.37 -26.73
N ALA A 260 -18.42 5.05 -26.77
CA ALA A 260 -19.44 4.44 -27.61
C ALA A 260 -20.86 4.90 -27.23
N ALA A 261 -21.16 5.03 -25.93
CA ALA A 261 -22.44 5.53 -25.44
C ALA A 261 -22.66 7.05 -25.62
N GLY A 262 -21.65 7.79 -26.11
CA GLY A 262 -21.72 9.23 -26.35
C GLY A 262 -21.12 10.12 -25.24
N LEU A 263 -20.63 9.55 -24.13
CA LEU A 263 -20.02 10.33 -23.05
C LEU A 263 -18.68 10.94 -23.51
N ARG A 264 -18.69 12.25 -23.78
CA ARG A 264 -17.48 13.06 -24.13
C ARG A 264 -16.90 13.84 -22.94
N VAL A 265 -17.45 13.64 -21.74
CA VAL A 265 -16.92 14.22 -20.50
C VAL A 265 -15.49 13.74 -20.20
N PRO A 266 -14.64 14.53 -19.52
CA PRO A 266 -13.36 14.07 -19.02
C PRO A 266 -13.48 12.82 -18.14
N VAL A 267 -12.50 11.92 -18.26
CA VAL A 267 -12.31 10.80 -17.33
C VAL A 267 -11.04 11.07 -16.55
N PHE A 268 -11.09 10.87 -15.23
CA PHE A 268 -9.91 10.87 -14.38
C PHE A 268 -9.92 9.69 -13.41
N GLY A 269 -8.76 9.26 -12.91
CA GLY A 269 -8.68 8.07 -12.06
C GLY A 269 -7.40 7.96 -11.22
N GLY A 270 -7.41 7.05 -10.25
CA GLY A 270 -6.27 6.76 -9.37
C GLY A 270 -5.25 5.80 -10.00
N ALA A 271 -4.21 5.44 -9.23
CA ALA A 271 -3.06 4.63 -9.66
C ALA A 271 -3.39 3.18 -10.13
N GLY A 272 -4.65 2.76 -10.03
CA GLY A 272 -5.17 1.54 -10.68
C GLY A 272 -5.31 1.65 -12.20
N LEU A 273 -5.40 2.87 -12.75
CA LEU A 273 -5.35 3.13 -14.20
C LEU A 273 -3.92 3.22 -14.74
N ASP A 274 -2.95 3.45 -13.86
CA ASP A 274 -1.54 3.61 -14.22
C ASP A 274 -0.93 2.24 -14.58
N SER A 275 -0.99 1.90 -15.87
CA SER A 275 -0.38 0.72 -16.47
C SER A 275 -0.23 0.93 -17.98
N GLN A 276 0.84 0.42 -18.57
CA GLN A 276 1.03 0.39 -20.03
C GLN A 276 -0.05 -0.45 -20.74
N GLU A 277 -0.76 -1.32 -20.01
CA GLU A 277 -1.90 -2.06 -20.54
C GLU A 277 -3.10 -1.16 -20.87
N LEU A 278 -3.27 -0.03 -20.15
CA LEU A 278 -4.28 0.98 -20.52
C LEU A 278 -3.98 1.55 -21.90
N ILE A 279 -2.74 1.99 -22.12
CA ILE A 279 -2.25 2.51 -23.40
C ILE A 279 -2.43 1.46 -24.51
N ALA A 280 -1.96 0.23 -24.29
CA ALA A 280 -1.97 -0.83 -25.30
C ALA A 280 -3.38 -1.31 -25.70
N ARG A 281 -4.39 -1.18 -24.82
CA ARG A 281 -5.77 -1.65 -25.09
C ARG A 281 -6.79 -0.52 -25.33
N GLY A 282 -6.53 0.69 -24.87
CA GLY A 282 -7.50 1.80 -24.88
C GLY A 282 -7.61 2.57 -26.19
N GLY A 283 -6.56 2.53 -27.03
CA GLY A 283 -6.55 3.21 -28.32
C GLY A 283 -6.83 4.72 -28.22
N ARG A 284 -7.64 5.27 -29.13
CA ARG A 284 -7.98 6.71 -29.15
C ARG A 284 -8.96 7.12 -28.05
N ASP A 285 -9.74 6.21 -27.49
CA ASP A 285 -10.88 6.54 -26.64
C ASP A 285 -10.45 6.99 -25.22
N ILE A 286 -9.24 6.60 -24.82
CA ILE A 286 -8.57 6.99 -23.57
C ILE A 286 -7.80 8.31 -23.65
N GLU A 287 -7.64 8.92 -24.82
CA GLU A 287 -6.94 10.21 -24.97
C GLU A 287 -7.57 11.28 -24.06
N GLY A 288 -6.72 12.11 -23.45
CA GLY A 288 -7.15 13.11 -22.45
C GLY A 288 -7.54 12.54 -21.08
N THR A 289 -7.46 11.23 -20.85
CA THR A 289 -7.69 10.65 -19.50
C THR A 289 -6.58 11.09 -18.55
N VAL A 290 -6.95 11.61 -17.37
CA VAL A 290 -6.00 12.07 -16.35
C VAL A 290 -5.85 11.04 -15.24
N ILE A 291 -4.61 10.67 -14.92
CA ILE A 291 -4.31 9.62 -13.95
C ILE A 291 -3.42 10.18 -12.84
N PHE A 292 -3.84 9.93 -11.60
CA PHE A 292 -3.07 10.21 -10.40
C PHE A 292 -2.17 9.02 -10.11
N SER A 293 -0.92 9.16 -10.54
CA SER A 293 0.13 8.14 -10.42
C SER A 293 0.98 8.36 -9.16
N LEU A 294 1.74 7.32 -8.80
CA LEU A 294 2.74 7.35 -7.74
C LEU A 294 4.14 7.76 -8.25
N PHE A 295 4.33 7.92 -9.57
CA PHE A 295 5.62 8.23 -10.22
C PHE A 295 5.45 8.63 -11.69
N SER A 296 6.40 9.37 -12.28
CA SER A 296 6.58 9.42 -13.73
C SER A 296 8.06 9.37 -14.09
N ALA A 297 8.41 8.68 -15.18
CA ALA A 297 9.76 8.71 -15.74
C ALA A 297 10.17 10.11 -16.27
N ASP A 298 9.17 10.96 -16.56
CA ASP A 298 9.35 12.36 -16.99
C ASP A 298 9.41 13.34 -15.80
N ASP A 299 9.29 12.87 -14.54
CA ASP A 299 9.32 13.73 -13.36
C ASP A 299 10.68 14.47 -13.25
N PRO A 300 10.68 15.80 -13.08
CA PRO A 300 11.91 16.60 -13.14
C PRO A 300 12.77 16.55 -11.86
N SER A 301 12.42 15.74 -10.86
CA SER A 301 13.29 15.52 -9.70
C SER A 301 14.59 14.78 -10.07
N PRO A 302 15.73 15.11 -9.44
CA PRO A 302 16.98 14.37 -9.65
C PRO A 302 16.85 12.87 -9.36
N GLN A 303 16.08 12.52 -8.32
CA GLN A 303 15.85 11.14 -7.88
C GLN A 303 15.09 10.32 -8.92
N ALA A 304 13.97 10.83 -9.43
CA ALA A 304 13.17 10.14 -10.45
C ALA A 304 13.98 9.91 -11.73
N ARG A 305 14.63 10.95 -12.26
CA ARG A 305 15.50 10.82 -13.45
C ARG A 305 16.65 9.83 -13.24
N ALA A 306 17.31 9.86 -12.08
CA ALA A 306 18.44 8.99 -11.81
C ALA A 306 18.02 7.52 -11.69
N PHE A 307 16.87 7.24 -11.06
CA PHE A 307 16.26 5.92 -11.05
C PHE A 307 15.84 5.47 -12.47
N ALA A 308 15.12 6.31 -13.22
CA ALA A 308 14.68 6.00 -14.57
C ALA A 308 15.84 5.69 -15.53
N ALA A 309 16.96 6.40 -15.40
CA ALA A 309 18.18 6.13 -16.16
C ALA A 309 18.77 4.74 -15.84
N ARG A 310 18.91 4.40 -14.55
CA ARG A 310 19.48 3.11 -14.13
C ARG A 310 18.55 1.93 -14.41
N TYR A 311 17.24 2.09 -14.22
CA TYR A 311 16.25 1.09 -14.59
C TYR A 311 16.28 0.81 -16.10
N ARG A 312 16.32 1.86 -16.94
CA ARG A 312 16.45 1.70 -18.40
C ARG A 312 17.77 1.06 -18.82
N GLN A 313 18.88 1.35 -18.12
CA GLN A 313 20.16 0.67 -18.33
C GLN A 313 20.09 -0.82 -17.96
N ARG A 314 19.31 -1.18 -16.92
CA ARG A 314 19.21 -2.54 -16.37
C ARG A 314 18.21 -3.44 -17.09
N TYR A 315 17.14 -2.87 -17.65
CA TYR A 315 15.98 -3.59 -18.21
C TYR A 315 15.60 -3.20 -19.65
N GLY A 316 16.24 -2.19 -20.24
CA GLY A 316 15.97 -1.72 -21.61
C GLY A 316 14.70 -0.89 -21.79
N SER A 317 13.82 -0.83 -20.79
CA SER A 317 12.55 -0.09 -20.79
C SER A 317 12.53 1.06 -19.77
N LEU A 318 11.57 1.98 -19.89
CA LEU A 318 11.30 2.95 -18.82
C LEU A 318 10.56 2.25 -17.66
N PRO A 319 10.84 2.59 -16.39
CA PRO A 319 10.07 2.06 -15.26
C PRO A 319 8.65 2.60 -15.24
N ASP A 320 7.72 1.79 -14.73
CA ASP A 320 6.40 2.23 -14.31
C ASP A 320 6.40 2.66 -12.83
N SER A 321 5.24 3.07 -12.32
CA SER A 321 5.12 3.43 -10.90
C SER A 321 5.23 2.24 -9.94
N SER A 322 4.93 1.02 -10.39
CA SER A 322 5.12 -0.19 -9.60
C SER A 322 6.60 -0.43 -9.33
N ALA A 323 7.44 -0.37 -10.37
CA ALA A 323 8.89 -0.45 -10.24
C ALA A 323 9.47 0.66 -9.36
N ALA A 324 9.03 1.91 -9.53
CA ALA A 324 9.48 3.03 -8.71
C ALA A 324 9.14 2.83 -7.21
N GLN A 325 7.93 2.37 -6.89
CA GLN A 325 7.50 2.07 -5.53
C GLN A 325 8.24 0.88 -4.91
N GLY A 326 8.51 -0.18 -5.68
CA GLY A 326 9.30 -1.32 -5.21
C GLY A 326 10.76 -0.96 -4.92
N TYR A 327 11.38 -0.18 -5.81
CA TYR A 327 12.72 0.36 -5.63
C TYR A 327 12.82 1.23 -4.37
N ASP A 328 11.89 2.18 -4.19
CA ASP A 328 11.88 3.05 -3.02
C ASP A 328 11.60 2.28 -1.72
N ALA A 329 10.71 1.28 -1.72
CA ALA A 329 10.42 0.50 -0.52
C ALA A 329 11.67 -0.22 0.02
N LEU A 330 12.53 -0.77 -0.84
CA LEU A 330 13.78 -1.41 -0.39
C LEU A 330 14.87 -0.39 -0.03
N GLN A 331 15.01 0.70 -0.78
CA GLN A 331 15.98 1.76 -0.44
C GLN A 331 15.62 2.45 0.89
N LEU A 332 14.33 2.67 1.17
CA LEU A 332 13.82 3.19 2.42
C LEU A 332 14.02 2.20 3.58
N LEU A 333 13.78 0.90 3.36
CA LEU A 333 14.12 -0.13 4.36
C LEU A 333 15.62 -0.13 4.68
N ALA A 334 16.48 -0.05 3.66
CA ALA A 334 17.93 0.01 3.84
C ALA A 334 18.39 1.34 4.47
N HIS A 335 17.66 2.44 4.28
CA HIS A 335 17.84 3.67 5.06
C HIS A 335 17.50 3.44 6.53
N ALA A 336 16.33 2.86 6.84
CA ALA A 336 15.92 2.56 8.21
C ALA A 336 16.91 1.63 8.95
N VAL A 337 17.37 0.55 8.30
CA VAL A 337 18.42 -0.35 8.82
C VAL A 337 19.70 0.41 9.18
N ARG A 338 20.14 1.34 8.32
CA ARG A 338 21.35 2.15 8.55
C ARG A 338 21.15 3.19 9.65
N GLN A 339 19.98 3.83 9.75
CA GLN A 339 19.67 4.79 10.81
C GLN A 339 19.47 4.13 12.18
N ALA A 340 18.87 2.94 12.23
CA ALA A 340 18.75 2.13 13.44
C ALA A 340 20.05 1.43 13.86
N ASN A 341 21.04 1.36 12.95
CA ASN A 341 22.19 0.46 13.01
C ASN A 341 21.80 -0.99 13.39
N SER A 342 20.65 -1.45 12.90
CA SER A 342 20.02 -2.68 13.36
C SER A 342 19.12 -3.33 12.32
N ALA A 343 18.97 -4.65 12.42
CA ALA A 343 18.00 -5.46 11.67
C ALA A 343 16.75 -5.81 12.52
N VAL A 344 16.67 -5.34 13.77
CA VAL A 344 15.54 -5.64 14.67
C VAL A 344 14.31 -4.82 14.22
N PRO A 345 13.15 -5.46 13.96
CA PRO A 345 11.97 -4.81 13.36
C PRO A 345 11.46 -3.57 14.10
N GLU A 346 11.34 -3.60 15.43
CA GLU A 346 10.96 -2.42 16.23
C GLU A 346 11.95 -1.25 16.09
N GLN A 347 13.25 -1.53 15.96
CA GLN A 347 14.28 -0.50 15.84
C GLN A 347 14.27 0.11 14.43
N MET A 348 14.05 -0.70 13.39
CA MET A 348 13.80 -0.23 12.02
C MET A 348 12.50 0.60 11.94
N ALA A 349 11.43 0.19 12.64
CA ALA A 349 10.15 0.91 12.68
C ALA A 349 10.28 2.26 13.42
N ALA A 350 11.09 2.33 14.48
CA ALA A 350 11.43 3.58 15.14
C ALA A 350 12.21 4.52 14.19
N ALA A 351 13.18 4.00 13.43
CA ALA A 351 13.92 4.78 12.43
C ALA A 351 13.03 5.31 11.28
N LEU A 352 12.06 4.52 10.80
CA LEU A 352 11.06 4.99 9.84
C LEU A 352 10.21 6.13 10.41
N ARG A 353 9.68 6.01 11.65
CA ARG A 353 8.95 7.11 12.32
C ARG A 353 9.84 8.33 12.62
N ALA A 354 11.13 8.14 12.82
CA ALA A 354 12.11 9.22 12.99
C ALA A 354 12.52 9.89 11.66
N THR A 355 12.20 9.31 10.50
CA THR A 355 12.59 9.84 9.19
C THR A 355 11.95 11.21 8.92
N ARG A 356 12.75 12.19 8.48
CA ARG A 356 12.32 13.58 8.21
C ARG A 356 12.59 13.98 6.76
N GLY A 357 11.94 13.30 5.82
CA GLY A 357 11.97 13.67 4.40
C GLY A 357 13.04 12.94 3.61
N TRP A 358 13.09 11.61 3.72
CA TRP A 358 13.94 10.80 2.85
C TRP A 358 13.46 10.88 1.40
N GLN A 359 14.34 11.23 0.47
CA GLN A 359 13.98 11.47 -0.94
C GLN A 359 14.24 10.23 -1.80
N GLY A 360 13.16 9.57 -2.22
CA GLY A 360 13.18 8.46 -3.17
C GLY A 360 12.84 8.89 -4.60
N ALA A 361 12.81 7.93 -5.52
CA ALA A 361 12.36 8.12 -6.90
C ALA A 361 10.88 8.55 -6.99
N THR A 362 10.07 8.18 -5.99
CA THR A 362 8.66 8.56 -5.81
C THR A 362 8.51 9.77 -4.88
N GLY A 363 9.58 10.57 -4.72
CA GLY A 363 9.61 11.77 -3.89
C GLY A 363 9.82 11.52 -2.39
N SER A 364 9.41 12.52 -1.60
CA SER A 364 9.67 12.58 -0.16
C SER A 364 8.90 11.54 0.65
N HIS A 365 9.53 11.02 1.71
CA HIS A 365 8.94 10.14 2.71
C HIS A 365 9.10 10.75 4.11
N VAL A 366 7.97 11.00 4.78
CA VAL A 366 7.82 11.47 6.15
C VAL A 366 6.68 10.67 6.76
N TYR A 367 6.83 10.11 7.97
CA TYR A 367 5.83 9.22 8.56
C TYR A 367 5.05 9.85 9.71
N ASN A 368 3.77 9.51 9.80
CA ASN A 368 2.99 9.64 11.04
C ASN A 368 3.12 8.37 11.90
N ASP A 369 2.54 8.41 13.11
CA ASP A 369 2.65 7.30 14.07
C ASP A 369 1.98 6.01 13.58
N LYS A 370 1.03 6.08 12.64
CA LYS A 370 0.35 4.93 12.02
C LYS A 370 1.15 4.29 10.87
N GLY A 371 2.32 4.82 10.52
CA GLY A 371 3.12 4.33 9.39
C GLY A 371 2.61 4.75 8.01
N ASP A 372 1.69 5.72 7.94
CA ASP A 372 1.27 6.36 6.69
C ASP A 372 2.22 7.51 6.30
N PRO A 373 2.57 7.66 5.01
CA PRO A 373 3.40 8.76 4.54
C PRO A 373 2.61 10.07 4.45
N VAL A 374 3.09 11.11 5.12
CA VAL A 374 2.46 12.44 5.24
C VAL A 374 2.86 13.35 4.09
N ALA A 375 1.88 14.10 3.55
CA ALA A 375 2.06 15.12 2.51
C ALA A 375 2.76 14.65 1.21
N LYS A 376 2.85 13.33 0.98
CA LYS A 376 3.42 12.75 -0.23
C LYS A 376 2.52 13.06 -1.44
N ARG A 377 3.05 13.85 -2.38
CA ARG A 377 2.37 14.25 -3.61
C ARG A 377 2.17 13.05 -4.53
N LEU A 378 1.06 13.05 -5.25
CA LEU A 378 0.85 12.21 -6.43
C LEU A 378 1.44 12.89 -7.67
N ALA A 379 2.04 12.10 -8.55
CA ALA A 379 2.30 12.54 -9.91
C ALA A 379 0.96 12.62 -10.66
N LYS A 380 0.80 13.57 -11.57
CA LYS A 380 -0.34 13.61 -12.49
C LYS A 380 0.17 13.40 -13.90
N VAL A 381 -0.42 12.44 -14.59
CA VAL A 381 -0.15 12.19 -16.02
C VAL A 381 -1.46 12.29 -16.80
N VAL A 382 -1.36 12.72 -18.05
CA VAL A 382 -2.47 12.68 -19.01
C VAL A 382 -2.12 11.74 -20.16
N VAL A 383 -3.09 10.97 -20.64
CA VAL A 383 -2.92 10.18 -21.87
C VAL A 383 -2.92 11.13 -23.07
N ARG A 384 -1.83 11.17 -23.83
CA ARG A 384 -1.68 11.98 -25.04
C ARG A 384 -0.85 11.25 -26.08
N ASN A 385 -1.36 11.16 -27.31
CA ASN A 385 -0.70 10.49 -28.44
C ASN A 385 -0.24 9.05 -28.11
N GLY A 386 -1.05 8.29 -27.37
CA GLY A 386 -0.70 6.92 -26.97
C GLY A 386 0.45 6.81 -25.98
N ARG A 387 0.71 7.84 -25.15
CA ARG A 387 1.64 7.78 -24.02
C ARG A 387 1.09 8.52 -22.80
N PHE A 388 1.69 8.29 -21.63
CA PHE A 388 1.51 9.16 -20.47
C PHE A 388 2.41 10.39 -20.57
N GLU A 389 1.89 11.56 -20.24
CA GLU A 389 2.59 12.86 -20.27
C GLU A 389 2.42 13.56 -18.91
N TYR A 390 3.51 13.85 -18.21
CA TYR A 390 3.49 14.43 -16.85
C TYR A 390 3.08 15.92 -16.85
N PHE A 391 2.30 16.34 -15.84
CA PHE A 391 1.97 17.75 -15.63
C PHE A 391 1.80 18.10 -14.14
N ASP A 392 2.25 19.30 -13.74
CA ASP A 392 2.37 19.64 -12.31
C ASP A 392 1.35 20.68 -11.80
N ALA A 393 1.04 21.71 -12.58
CA ALA A 393 0.11 22.78 -12.17
C ALA A 393 -1.32 22.53 -12.69
N ALA A 394 -1.61 22.93 -13.93
CA ALA A 394 -2.87 22.67 -14.63
C ALA A 394 -2.72 21.46 -15.58
N PRO A 395 -3.79 20.67 -15.84
CA PRO A 395 -3.78 19.74 -16.95
C PRO A 395 -3.65 20.54 -18.25
N PRO A 396 -2.75 20.15 -19.17
CA PRO A 396 -2.69 20.80 -20.46
C PRO A 396 -4.00 20.48 -21.20
N ALA A 397 -4.59 21.47 -21.88
CA ALA A 397 -5.95 21.42 -22.39
C ALA A 397 -6.32 20.04 -22.98
N GLY A 398 -7.40 19.45 -22.47
CA GLY A 398 -7.92 18.19 -22.99
C GLY A 398 -8.30 18.33 -24.46
N PRO A 399 -8.33 17.22 -25.23
CA PRO A 399 -8.79 17.27 -26.61
C PRO A 399 -10.18 17.90 -26.66
N ALA A 400 -10.34 18.91 -27.51
CA ALA A 400 -11.67 19.41 -27.84
C ALA A 400 -12.40 18.30 -28.59
N TRP A 401 -13.25 17.55 -27.88
CA TRP A 401 -14.01 16.43 -28.46
C TRP A 401 -15.01 16.86 -29.55
N SER A 402 -15.22 18.17 -29.73
CA SER A 402 -15.92 18.82 -30.85
C SER A 402 -15.03 19.15 -32.06
N ALA A 403 -13.72 18.88 -31.98
CA ALA A 403 -12.71 19.13 -33.01
C ALA A 403 -11.85 17.89 -33.34
N LEU A 404 -12.21 16.72 -32.80
CA LEU A 404 -11.75 15.42 -33.30
C LEU A 404 -12.74 14.91 -34.38
N PRO A 405 -12.25 14.35 -35.50
CA PRO A 405 -13.10 13.88 -36.60
C PRO A 405 -13.77 12.51 -36.33
#